data_AF-A0A3D8HHP3-F1
#
_entry.id   AF-A0A3D8HHP3-F1
#
_cell.length_a   1.000
_cell.length_b   1.000
_cell.length_c   1.000
_cell.angle_alpha   90.00
_cell.angle_beta   90.00
_cell.angle_gamma   90.00
#
_symmetry.space_group_name_H-M   'P 1'
#
loop_
_entity.id
_entity.type
_entity.pdbx_description
1 polymer ?
#
loop_
_entity_poly.entity_id
_entity_poly.type
_entity_poly.pdbx_seq_one_letter_code
_entity_poly.pdbx_strand_id
1 'polypeptide(L)'
;MAHEHDHECGCGHHHHDEDTEHLHTDKYQQAFAKFEPAGSPEEVAERVKTVLEKHGKENFTPDVLKQIHGFIDLTSLTSIDTKESIWKLVDKVNDFEGTRPDVPNVAAICTYPLFVETVKQALAAQDVKIASVAGGFPSSQTFMEIKIAETAMAVMQGADEIDVVMNLGYFMEENYEEIAEEIQEIKESCRDAKLKVILETGALVAPESIRKAAILALYSGADFIKTSTGKGYLGATPEAVYTMCQVLKKYHSITGKRVGIKVSGGVRTAEEAVLYYTLVKEVLGNDWLNKDLFRIGASSLVEDIEQRLGK
;
A
#
# COMPACT_ATOMS: atom_id res chain seq x y z
N MET A 1 -15.78 -83.80 -30.03
CA MET A 1 -14.59 -83.07 -29.59
C MET A 1 -14.39 -81.92 -30.55
N ALA A 2 -14.71 -80.70 -30.14
CA ALA A 2 -14.26 -79.44 -30.73
C ALA A 2 -14.87 -78.34 -29.85
N HIS A 3 -14.06 -77.81 -28.94
CA HIS A 3 -14.32 -76.54 -28.26
C HIS A 3 -13.41 -75.52 -28.93
N GLU A 4 -14.00 -74.54 -29.62
CA GLU A 4 -13.36 -73.29 -30.00
C GLU A 4 -14.47 -72.25 -30.06
N HIS A 5 -14.37 -71.22 -29.23
CA HIS A 5 -14.92 -69.90 -29.51
C HIS A 5 -14.13 -68.87 -28.70
N ASP A 6 -13.33 -68.11 -29.44
CA ASP A 6 -12.65 -66.89 -29.03
C ASP A 6 -13.61 -65.84 -28.48
N HIS A 7 -13.13 -65.09 -27.48
CA HIS A 7 -13.40 -63.66 -27.38
C HIS A 7 -12.30 -62.97 -26.56
N GLU A 8 -11.37 -62.33 -27.25
CA GLU A 8 -10.54 -61.25 -26.72
C GLU A 8 -11.33 -59.94 -26.75
N CYS A 9 -11.46 -59.27 -25.61
CA CYS A 9 -11.38 -57.82 -25.50
C CYS A 9 -11.25 -57.44 -24.02
N GLY A 10 -10.13 -56.79 -23.67
CA GLY A 10 -9.87 -56.31 -22.31
C GLY A 10 -8.57 -55.52 -22.27
N CYS A 11 -8.57 -54.35 -22.91
CA CYS A 11 -7.52 -53.34 -22.79
C CYS A 11 -7.43 -52.87 -21.32
N GLY A 12 -6.50 -53.48 -20.58
CA GLY A 12 -6.08 -52.99 -19.27
C GLY A 12 -5.22 -51.75 -19.43
N HIS A 13 -5.81 -50.58 -19.20
CA HIS A 13 -5.07 -49.35 -18.98
C HIS A 13 -4.36 -49.44 -17.63
N HIS A 14 -3.03 -49.61 -17.65
CA HIS A 14 -2.19 -49.34 -16.50
C HIS A 14 -2.20 -47.83 -16.25
N HIS A 15 -2.99 -47.41 -15.28
CA HIS A 15 -2.88 -46.09 -14.68
C HIS A 15 -1.52 -46.00 -13.99
N HIS A 16 -0.72 -45.04 -14.44
CA HIS A 16 0.42 -44.52 -13.70
C HIS A 16 -0.14 -43.83 -12.45
N ASP A 17 -0.09 -44.51 -11.31
CA ASP A 17 -0.14 -43.87 -10.00
C ASP A 17 1.18 -43.13 -9.81
N GLU A 18 1.26 -41.90 -10.30
CA GLU A 18 2.22 -40.90 -9.81
C GLU A 18 1.55 -40.10 -8.69
N ASP A 19 1.27 -40.78 -7.58
CA ASP A 19 1.09 -40.12 -6.29
C ASP A 19 2.47 -39.66 -5.79
N THR A 20 2.94 -38.55 -6.36
CA THR A 20 3.92 -37.68 -5.70
C THR A 20 3.19 -36.61 -4.88
N GLU A 21 2.30 -37.03 -3.99
CA GLU A 21 1.88 -36.23 -2.84
C GLU A 21 3.01 -36.19 -1.80
N HIS A 22 4.13 -35.54 -2.12
CA HIS A 22 5.19 -35.31 -1.14
C HIS A 22 5.97 -34.00 -1.42
N LEU A 23 5.82 -33.07 -0.48
CA LEU A 23 6.91 -32.23 0.05
C LEU A 23 7.41 -31.05 -0.79
N HIS A 24 6.55 -30.39 -1.56
CA HIS A 24 6.74 -28.98 -1.89
C HIS A 24 5.85 -28.13 -0.98
N THR A 25 6.37 -27.69 0.16
CA THR A 25 5.79 -26.52 0.81
C THR A 25 5.83 -25.40 -0.22
N ASP A 26 4.67 -24.96 -0.69
CA ASP A 26 4.52 -23.84 -1.61
C ASP A 26 5.39 -22.66 -1.15
N LYS A 27 6.17 -22.07 -2.07
CA LYS A 27 7.15 -21.02 -1.77
C LYS A 27 6.52 -19.85 -1.00
N TYR A 28 5.23 -19.60 -1.21
CA TYR A 28 4.46 -18.60 -0.48
C TYR A 28 4.25 -18.99 0.98
N GLN A 29 3.88 -20.25 1.27
CA GLN A 29 3.78 -20.75 2.64
C GLN A 29 5.13 -20.68 3.36
N GLN A 30 6.23 -20.99 2.66
CA GLN A 30 7.58 -20.82 3.21
C GLN A 30 7.89 -19.34 3.50
N ALA A 31 7.50 -18.43 2.61
CA ALA A 31 7.66 -17.00 2.83
C ALA A 31 6.83 -16.53 4.03
N PHE A 32 5.57 -16.94 4.16
CA PHE A 32 4.71 -16.61 5.29
C PHE A 32 5.24 -17.15 6.62
N ALA A 33 5.84 -18.34 6.62
CA ALA A 33 6.42 -18.96 7.81
C ALA A 33 7.66 -18.22 8.35
N LYS A 34 8.30 -17.36 7.55
CA LYS A 34 9.40 -16.49 8.01
C LYS A 34 8.92 -15.35 8.92
N PHE A 35 7.62 -15.10 8.97
CA PHE A 35 7.01 -14.02 9.74
C PHE A 35 6.15 -14.60 10.83
N GLU A 36 6.19 -13.95 11.99
CA GLU A 36 5.34 -14.29 13.11
C GLU A 36 3.85 -14.17 12.69
N PRO A 37 2.96 -15.07 13.16
CA PRO A 37 1.52 -14.93 12.94
C PRO A 37 1.01 -13.58 13.45
N ALA A 38 -0.04 -13.04 12.82
CA ALA A 38 -0.55 -11.71 13.19
C ALA A 38 -1.14 -11.67 14.62
N GLY A 39 -1.62 -12.81 15.12
CA GLY A 39 -2.43 -12.91 16.34
C GLY A 39 -3.93 -12.80 16.05
N SER A 40 -4.77 -13.04 17.05
CA SER A 40 -6.22 -12.84 16.91
C SER A 40 -6.56 -11.35 16.80
N PRO A 41 -7.72 -10.98 16.23
CA PRO A 41 -8.18 -9.59 16.20
C PRO A 41 -8.18 -8.92 17.58
N GLU A 42 -8.57 -9.65 18.63
CA GLU A 42 -8.60 -9.16 20.01
C GLU A 42 -7.20 -8.91 20.57
N GLU A 43 -6.25 -9.82 20.29
CA GLU A 43 -4.86 -9.66 20.71
C GLU A 43 -4.21 -8.45 20.03
N VAL A 44 -4.48 -8.23 18.75
CA VAL A 44 -3.99 -7.07 18.00
C VAL A 44 -4.61 -5.79 18.55
N ALA A 45 -5.92 -5.76 18.76
CA ALA A 45 -6.62 -4.60 19.32
C ALA A 45 -6.08 -4.20 20.70
N GLU A 46 -5.85 -5.18 21.59
CA GLU A 46 -5.30 -4.91 22.93
C GLU A 46 -3.87 -4.36 22.88
N ARG A 47 -3.03 -4.88 21.97
CA ARG A 47 -1.67 -4.38 21.74
C ARG A 47 -1.69 -2.94 21.22
N VAL A 48 -2.54 -2.65 20.24
CA VAL A 48 -2.73 -1.31 19.70
C VAL A 48 -3.17 -0.35 20.79
N LYS A 49 -4.21 -0.71 21.55
CA LYS A 49 -4.72 0.08 22.66
C LYS A 49 -3.62 0.38 23.68
N THR A 50 -2.86 -0.63 24.09
CA THR A 50 -1.74 -0.47 25.03
C THR A 50 -0.71 0.56 24.52
N VAL A 51 -0.34 0.50 23.24
CA VAL A 51 0.61 1.45 22.63
C VAL A 51 0.04 2.87 22.65
N LEU A 52 -1.22 3.04 22.22
CA LEU A 52 -1.85 4.34 22.09
C LEU A 52 -2.17 5.00 23.44
N GLU A 53 -2.62 4.24 24.43
CA GLU A 53 -2.86 4.76 25.78
C GLU A 53 -1.58 5.28 26.43
N LYS A 54 -0.46 4.60 26.16
CA LYS A 54 0.84 4.97 26.72
C LYS A 54 1.50 6.12 25.98
N HIS A 55 1.44 6.15 24.65
CA HIS A 55 2.26 7.04 23.81
C HIS A 55 1.47 8.06 22.98
N GLY A 56 0.15 7.90 22.83
CA GLY A 56 -0.65 8.76 21.94
C GLY A 56 -0.68 10.22 22.40
N LYS A 57 -0.84 10.47 23.70
CA LYS A 57 -0.90 11.83 24.26
C LYS A 57 0.43 12.58 24.19
N GLU A 58 1.55 11.88 24.42
CA GLU A 58 2.88 12.51 24.38
C GLU A 58 3.31 12.88 22.96
N ASN A 59 2.81 12.19 21.94
CA ASN A 59 3.09 12.50 20.54
C ASN A 59 2.19 13.61 19.98
N PHE A 60 1.15 14.05 20.69
CA PHE A 60 0.29 15.15 20.25
C PHE A 60 0.97 16.50 20.56
N THR A 61 1.97 16.87 19.77
CA THR A 61 2.76 18.10 19.95
C THR A 61 2.85 18.89 18.64
N PRO A 62 3.06 20.22 18.69
CA PRO A 62 3.25 21.02 17.49
C PRO A 62 4.35 20.48 16.57
N ASP A 63 5.47 20.01 17.11
CA ASP A 63 6.58 19.51 16.28
C ASP A 63 6.21 18.21 15.56
N VAL A 64 5.46 17.30 16.20
CA VAL A 64 4.93 16.11 15.53
C VAL A 64 3.92 16.48 14.46
N LEU A 65 3.05 17.47 14.70
CA LEU A 65 2.11 17.94 13.68
C LEU A 65 2.82 18.53 12.46
N LYS A 66 3.92 19.25 12.66
CA LYS A 66 4.77 19.75 11.56
C LYS A 66 5.41 18.61 10.77
N GLN A 67 5.93 17.58 11.46
CA GLN A 67 6.45 16.38 10.79
C GLN A 67 5.37 15.68 9.98
N ILE A 68 4.18 15.49 10.56
CA ILE A 68 3.05 14.84 9.90
C ILE A 68 2.64 15.61 8.64
N HIS A 69 2.59 16.96 8.68
CA HIS A 69 2.33 17.77 7.48
C HIS A 69 3.29 17.39 6.34
N GLY A 70 4.58 17.30 6.67
CA GLY A 70 5.63 16.84 5.75
C GLY A 70 5.56 15.38 5.30
N PHE A 71 4.65 14.58 5.83
CA PHE A 71 4.41 13.19 5.44
C PHE A 71 3.12 13.04 4.61
N ILE A 72 2.37 14.12 4.36
CA ILE A 72 1.09 14.03 3.65
C ILE A 72 1.32 13.83 2.16
N ASP A 73 0.58 12.89 1.58
CA ASP A 73 0.29 12.83 0.14
C ASP A 73 -1.06 13.53 -0.07
N LEU A 74 -1.02 14.80 -0.48
CA LEU A 74 -2.22 15.62 -0.69
C LEU A 74 -2.98 15.09 -1.91
N THR A 75 -4.16 14.50 -1.67
CA THR A 75 -4.80 13.63 -2.64
C THR A 75 -6.09 14.24 -3.20
N SER A 76 -6.24 14.22 -4.52
CA SER A 76 -7.54 14.39 -5.21
C SER A 76 -7.76 13.23 -6.19
N LEU A 77 -8.82 12.46 -5.94
CA LEU A 77 -9.21 11.29 -6.73
C LEU A 77 -10.72 11.27 -6.88
N THR A 78 -11.27 12.28 -7.55
CA THR A 78 -12.70 12.36 -7.84
C THR A 78 -12.94 12.21 -9.34
N SER A 79 -14.05 11.59 -9.73
CA SER A 79 -14.41 11.44 -11.15
C SER A 79 -14.80 12.75 -11.83
N ILE A 80 -14.94 13.84 -11.06
CA ILE A 80 -15.25 15.18 -11.54
C ILE A 80 -14.03 16.11 -11.48
N ASP A 81 -12.85 15.59 -11.16
CA ASP A 81 -11.62 16.37 -11.20
C ASP A 81 -11.41 16.91 -12.62
N THR A 82 -10.99 18.16 -12.71
CA THR A 82 -10.66 18.85 -13.95
C THR A 82 -9.25 19.40 -13.87
N LYS A 83 -8.67 19.81 -15.01
CA LYS A 83 -7.36 20.48 -14.99
C LYS A 83 -7.36 21.70 -14.05
N GLU A 84 -8.45 22.46 -14.04
CA GLU A 84 -8.58 23.64 -13.17
C GLU A 84 -8.66 23.26 -11.68
N SER A 85 -9.40 22.22 -11.30
CA SER A 85 -9.47 21.80 -9.89
C SER A 85 -8.14 21.24 -9.40
N ILE A 86 -7.41 20.52 -10.27
CA ILE A 86 -6.07 20.02 -9.96
C ILE A 86 -5.05 21.17 -9.89
N TRP A 87 -5.12 22.18 -10.77
CA TRP A 87 -4.28 23.37 -10.63
C TRP A 87 -4.50 24.07 -9.30
N LYS A 88 -5.77 24.26 -8.86
CA LYS A 88 -6.05 24.84 -7.54
C LYS A 88 -5.47 24.01 -6.39
N LEU A 89 -5.42 22.69 -6.53
CA LEU A 89 -4.75 21.82 -5.55
C LEU A 89 -3.23 22.07 -5.51
N VAL A 90 -2.62 22.20 -6.69
CA VAL A 90 -1.18 22.48 -6.84
C VAL A 90 -0.84 23.89 -6.35
N ASP A 91 -1.69 24.88 -6.61
CA ASP A 91 -1.53 26.24 -6.12
C ASP A 91 -1.45 26.28 -4.59
N LYS A 92 -2.29 25.51 -3.87
CA LYS A 92 -2.18 25.39 -2.41
C LYS A 92 -0.80 24.94 -1.94
N VAL A 93 -0.16 24.04 -2.69
CA VAL A 93 1.19 23.51 -2.37
C VAL A 93 2.28 24.52 -2.74
N ASN A 94 2.16 25.16 -3.90
CA ASN A 94 3.08 26.21 -4.33
C ASN A 94 3.03 27.44 -3.39
N ASP A 95 1.83 27.88 -3.04
CA ASP A 95 1.59 29.04 -2.17
C ASP A 95 2.04 28.77 -0.73
N PHE A 96 2.11 27.50 -0.31
CA PHE A 96 2.65 27.16 1.00
C PHE A 96 4.17 27.33 1.07
N GLU A 97 4.87 27.12 -0.05
CA GLU A 97 6.32 27.15 -0.13
C GLU A 97 6.89 28.49 0.38
N GLY A 98 7.78 28.43 1.37
CA GLY A 98 8.41 29.61 1.96
C GLY A 98 7.53 30.45 2.91
N THR A 99 6.23 30.17 3.06
CA THR A 99 5.34 30.92 3.98
C THR A 99 5.50 30.51 5.44
N ARG A 100 5.81 29.23 5.69
CA ARG A 100 6.03 28.65 7.02
C ARG A 100 7.33 27.84 7.03
N PRO A 101 8.51 28.49 7.13
CA PRO A 101 9.80 27.80 7.07
C PRO A 101 10.02 26.75 8.16
N ASP A 102 9.23 26.81 9.24
CA ASP A 102 9.25 25.83 10.34
C ASP A 102 8.42 24.58 10.06
N VAL A 103 7.61 24.56 8.99
CA VAL A 103 6.72 23.46 8.62
C VAL A 103 7.10 22.98 7.22
N PRO A 104 7.51 21.71 7.04
CA PRO A 104 7.77 21.17 5.72
C PRO A 104 6.53 21.24 4.83
N ASN A 105 6.71 21.37 3.51
CA ASN A 105 5.61 21.19 2.57
C ASN A 105 5.17 19.71 2.55
N VAL A 106 3.99 19.43 1.99
CA VAL A 106 3.49 18.06 1.82
C VAL A 106 4.50 17.20 1.05
N ALA A 107 4.55 15.91 1.34
CA ALA A 107 5.52 15.01 0.71
C ALA A 107 5.23 14.83 -0.78
N ALA A 108 3.96 14.76 -1.16
CA ALA A 108 3.53 14.54 -2.54
C ALA A 108 2.14 15.10 -2.81
N ILE A 109 1.82 15.27 -4.10
CA ILE A 109 0.45 15.43 -4.60
C ILE A 109 0.05 14.12 -5.29
N CYS A 110 -1.12 13.58 -4.97
CA CYS A 110 -1.62 12.32 -5.53
C CYS A 110 -2.88 12.53 -6.36
N THR A 111 -2.84 12.17 -7.65
CA THR A 111 -3.96 12.34 -8.59
C THR A 111 -4.19 11.12 -9.50
N TYR A 112 -5.27 11.14 -10.27
CA TYR A 112 -5.47 10.19 -11.37
C TYR A 112 -4.40 10.37 -12.47
N PRO A 113 -4.08 9.31 -13.24
CA PRO A 113 -2.95 9.32 -14.18
C PRO A 113 -3.12 10.37 -15.28
N LEU A 114 -4.37 10.69 -15.64
CA LEU A 114 -4.70 11.77 -16.57
C LEU A 114 -4.17 13.15 -16.16
N PHE A 115 -4.00 13.39 -14.86
CA PHE A 115 -3.61 14.70 -14.32
C PHE A 115 -2.14 14.79 -13.94
N VAL A 116 -1.34 13.74 -14.12
CA VAL A 116 0.10 13.76 -13.80
C VAL A 116 0.82 14.89 -14.55
N GLU A 117 0.60 15.01 -15.86
CA GLU A 117 1.18 16.09 -16.67
C GLU A 117 0.69 17.47 -16.20
N THR A 118 -0.58 17.56 -15.78
CA THR A 118 -1.17 18.82 -15.28
C THR A 118 -0.46 19.26 -13.98
N VAL A 119 -0.19 18.33 -13.07
CA VAL A 119 0.58 18.60 -11.85
C VAL A 119 2.01 18.99 -12.22
N LYS A 120 2.68 18.23 -13.10
CA LYS A 120 4.06 18.50 -13.51
C LYS A 120 4.26 19.87 -14.13
N GLN A 121 3.30 20.35 -14.92
CA GLN A 121 3.38 21.67 -15.55
C GLN A 121 3.16 22.81 -14.55
N ALA A 122 2.42 22.58 -13.46
CA ALA A 122 2.05 23.62 -12.50
C ALA A 122 2.89 23.61 -11.22
N LEU A 123 3.45 22.47 -10.82
CA LEU A 123 4.18 22.33 -9.56
C LEU A 123 5.54 23.04 -9.64
N ALA A 124 5.72 24.02 -8.77
CA ALA A 124 6.96 24.80 -8.63
C ALA A 124 7.65 24.58 -7.28
N ALA A 125 6.90 24.13 -6.26
CA ALA A 125 7.44 23.75 -4.96
C ALA A 125 8.52 22.69 -5.13
N GLN A 126 9.65 22.89 -4.46
CA GLN A 126 10.77 21.96 -4.50
C GLN A 126 10.49 20.77 -3.59
N ASP A 127 11.09 19.62 -3.90
CA ASP A 127 11.06 18.42 -3.05
C ASP A 127 9.68 17.79 -2.76
N VAL A 128 8.61 18.29 -3.38
CA VAL A 128 7.27 17.68 -3.43
C VAL A 128 7.21 16.71 -4.61
N LYS A 129 6.78 15.47 -4.35
CA LYS A 129 6.66 14.42 -5.36
C LYS A 129 5.32 14.42 -6.09
N ILE A 130 5.32 13.94 -7.32
CA ILE A 130 4.09 13.68 -8.08
C ILE A 130 3.76 12.19 -7.94
N ALA A 131 2.75 11.89 -7.13
CA ALA A 131 2.20 10.55 -7.01
C ALA A 131 0.98 10.39 -7.93
N SER A 132 0.76 9.18 -8.45
CA SER A 132 -0.44 8.86 -9.19
C SER A 132 -0.98 7.49 -8.84
N VAL A 133 -2.31 7.34 -8.81
CA VAL A 133 -2.90 5.99 -8.85
C VAL A 133 -2.83 5.43 -10.26
N ALA A 134 -2.66 4.12 -10.39
CA ALA A 134 -2.67 3.43 -11.68
C ALA A 134 -3.14 1.98 -11.51
N GLY A 135 -3.07 1.19 -12.58
CA GLY A 135 -3.34 -0.25 -12.53
C GLY A 135 -4.83 -0.58 -12.46
N GLY A 136 -5.70 0.25 -13.04
CA GLY A 136 -7.16 0.04 -12.96
C GLY A 136 -7.72 0.40 -11.57
N PHE A 137 -7.14 1.39 -10.90
CA PHE A 137 -7.66 1.93 -9.65
C PHE A 137 -9.12 2.39 -9.79
N PRO A 138 -10.01 2.13 -8.81
CA PRO A 138 -9.73 1.52 -7.50
C PRO A 138 -9.90 -0.01 -7.45
N SER A 139 -10.41 -0.65 -8.50
CA SER A 139 -10.79 -2.07 -8.42
C SER A 139 -9.64 -3.05 -8.66
N SER A 140 -8.62 -2.66 -9.44
CA SER A 140 -7.61 -3.57 -9.98
C SER A 140 -8.18 -4.71 -10.85
N GLN A 141 -9.46 -4.62 -11.25
CA GLN A 141 -10.12 -5.66 -12.04
C GLN A 141 -10.03 -5.32 -13.53
N THR A 142 -8.81 -5.41 -14.07
CA THR A 142 -8.47 -5.21 -15.48
C THR A 142 -7.31 -6.11 -15.87
N PHE A 143 -6.95 -6.17 -17.15
CA PHE A 143 -5.87 -7.00 -17.68
C PHE A 143 -4.48 -6.50 -17.22
N MET A 144 -3.55 -7.43 -16.99
CA MET A 144 -2.18 -7.13 -16.57
C MET A 144 -1.49 -6.15 -17.52
N GLU A 145 -1.66 -6.33 -18.82
CA GLU A 145 -1.10 -5.47 -19.87
C GLU A 145 -1.62 -4.03 -19.77
N ILE A 146 -2.88 -3.84 -19.37
CA ILE A 146 -3.45 -2.51 -19.14
C ILE A 146 -2.85 -1.89 -17.89
N LYS A 147 -2.61 -2.67 -16.83
CA LYS A 147 -1.98 -2.15 -15.61
C LYS A 147 -0.54 -1.69 -15.85
N ILE A 148 0.23 -2.49 -16.58
CA ILE A 148 1.60 -2.20 -17.03
C ILE A 148 1.59 -0.93 -17.89
N ALA A 149 0.73 -0.88 -18.91
CA ALA A 149 0.65 0.26 -19.83
C ALA A 149 0.27 1.57 -19.12
N GLU A 150 -0.77 1.56 -18.28
CA GLU A 150 -1.21 2.74 -17.52
C GLU A 150 -0.11 3.24 -16.56
N THR A 151 0.58 2.31 -15.88
CA THR A 151 1.72 2.61 -15.02
C THR A 151 2.86 3.28 -15.80
N ALA A 152 3.27 2.68 -16.92
CA ALA A 152 4.33 3.22 -17.76
C ALA A 152 3.98 4.61 -18.34
N MET A 153 2.70 4.82 -18.70
CA MET A 153 2.20 6.11 -19.16
C MET A 153 2.24 7.17 -18.05
N ALA A 154 1.80 6.84 -16.83
CA ALA A 154 1.87 7.76 -15.71
C ALA A 154 3.31 8.17 -15.39
N VAL A 155 4.26 7.23 -15.40
CA VAL A 155 5.70 7.51 -15.22
C VAL A 155 6.23 8.39 -16.35
N MET A 156 5.89 8.09 -17.61
CA MET A 156 6.31 8.90 -18.77
C MET A 156 5.80 10.35 -18.67
N GLN A 157 4.60 10.54 -18.13
CA GLN A 157 4.05 11.88 -17.89
C GLN A 157 4.72 12.59 -16.71
N GLY A 158 5.52 11.87 -15.90
CA GLY A 158 6.37 12.41 -14.85
C GLY A 158 5.89 12.13 -13.44
N ALA A 159 5.15 11.04 -13.21
CA ALA A 159 4.93 10.55 -11.86
C ALA A 159 6.25 10.06 -11.25
N ASP A 160 6.60 10.56 -10.06
CA ASP A 160 7.69 10.07 -9.23
C ASP A 160 7.31 8.80 -8.48
N GLU A 161 6.00 8.60 -8.25
CA GLU A 161 5.50 7.50 -7.43
C GLU A 161 4.16 6.98 -7.99
N ILE A 162 3.96 5.66 -7.96
CA ILE A 162 2.76 4.99 -8.45
C ILE A 162 2.09 4.22 -7.31
N ASP A 163 0.81 4.45 -7.11
CA ASP A 163 -0.04 3.74 -6.15
C ASP A 163 -0.95 2.76 -6.91
N VAL A 164 -0.68 1.46 -6.86
CA VAL A 164 -1.54 0.41 -7.48
C VAL A 164 -2.28 -0.40 -6.43
N VAL A 165 -3.40 -1.01 -6.81
CA VAL A 165 -4.20 -1.87 -5.92
C VAL A 165 -3.82 -3.33 -6.16
N MET A 166 -3.47 -4.06 -5.10
CA MET A 166 -3.28 -5.51 -5.18
C MET A 166 -4.58 -6.16 -5.68
N ASN A 167 -4.49 -7.13 -6.60
CA ASN A 167 -5.67 -7.83 -7.07
C ASN A 167 -6.29 -8.67 -5.93
N LEU A 168 -7.37 -8.15 -5.34
CA LEU A 168 -8.06 -8.82 -4.24
C LEU A 168 -8.76 -10.10 -4.67
N GLY A 169 -9.19 -10.20 -5.94
CA GLY A 169 -9.80 -11.42 -6.47
C GLY A 169 -8.84 -12.60 -6.39
N TYR A 170 -7.63 -12.43 -6.94
CA TYR A 170 -6.56 -13.44 -6.83
C TYR A 170 -6.19 -13.73 -5.38
N PHE A 171 -6.21 -12.72 -4.49
CA PHE A 171 -5.92 -12.95 -3.08
C PHE A 171 -6.96 -13.85 -2.40
N MET A 172 -8.25 -13.67 -2.71
CA MET A 172 -9.35 -14.49 -2.18
C MET A 172 -9.34 -15.92 -2.75
N GLU A 173 -8.78 -16.10 -3.94
CA GLU A 173 -8.57 -17.41 -4.57
C GLU A 173 -7.25 -18.08 -4.13
N GLU A 174 -6.49 -17.44 -3.25
CA GLU A 174 -5.13 -17.85 -2.85
C GLU A 174 -4.16 -18.00 -4.05
N ASN A 175 -4.44 -17.29 -5.15
CA ASN A 175 -3.62 -17.29 -6.34
C ASN A 175 -2.44 -16.32 -6.20
N TYR A 176 -1.52 -16.69 -5.30
CA TYR A 176 -0.39 -15.86 -4.91
C TYR A 176 0.66 -15.68 -6.00
N GLU A 177 0.75 -16.61 -6.96
CA GLU A 177 1.63 -16.50 -8.14
C GLU A 177 1.23 -15.31 -9.01
N GLU A 178 -0.03 -15.26 -9.43
CA GLU A 178 -0.53 -14.18 -10.29
C GLU A 178 -0.41 -12.81 -9.60
N ILE A 179 -0.61 -12.75 -8.28
CA ILE A 179 -0.38 -11.50 -7.51
C ILE A 179 1.08 -11.10 -7.55
N ALA A 180 1.99 -12.06 -7.36
CA ALA A 180 3.41 -11.78 -7.29
C ALA A 180 3.97 -11.35 -8.65
N GLU A 181 3.58 -12.03 -9.71
CA GLU A 181 3.92 -11.69 -11.10
C GLU A 181 3.35 -10.32 -11.48
N GLU A 182 2.08 -10.05 -11.23
CA GLU A 182 1.44 -8.77 -11.55
C GLU A 182 2.15 -7.58 -10.86
N ILE A 183 2.48 -7.70 -9.57
CA ILE A 183 3.17 -6.62 -8.84
C ILE A 183 4.60 -6.43 -9.38
N GLN A 184 5.30 -7.51 -9.74
CA GLN A 184 6.65 -7.43 -10.30
C GLN A 184 6.67 -6.75 -11.66
N GLU A 185 5.77 -7.12 -12.57
CA GLU A 185 5.64 -6.49 -13.90
C GLU A 185 5.27 -5.00 -13.80
N ILE A 186 4.38 -4.65 -12.86
CA ILE A 186 4.08 -3.24 -12.54
C ILE A 186 5.32 -2.53 -11.98
N LYS A 187 6.08 -3.18 -11.10
CA LYS A 187 7.31 -2.61 -10.51
C LYS A 187 8.35 -2.34 -11.58
N GLU A 188 8.54 -3.24 -12.53
CA GLU A 188 9.44 -3.03 -13.67
C GLU A 188 9.00 -1.84 -14.54
N SER A 189 7.69 -1.70 -14.74
CA SER A 189 7.10 -0.57 -15.47
C SER A 189 7.28 0.77 -14.77
N CYS A 190 7.51 0.78 -13.44
CA CYS A 190 7.77 1.99 -12.67
C CYS A 190 9.13 2.62 -12.96
N ARG A 191 10.11 1.86 -13.48
CA ARG A 191 11.50 2.31 -13.64
C ARG A 191 12.05 2.90 -12.33
N ASP A 192 12.41 4.18 -12.32
CA ASP A 192 12.93 4.89 -11.16
C ASP A 192 11.83 5.37 -10.19
N ALA A 193 10.55 5.34 -10.62
CA ALA A 193 9.44 5.72 -9.76
C ALA A 193 9.22 4.68 -8.64
N LYS A 194 8.80 5.17 -7.47
CA LYS A 194 8.48 4.29 -6.33
C LYS A 194 7.10 3.65 -6.51
N LEU A 195 7.00 2.35 -6.28
CA LEU A 195 5.75 1.60 -6.26
C LEU A 195 5.18 1.50 -4.84
N LYS A 196 3.95 1.97 -4.67
CA LYS A 196 3.14 1.76 -3.46
C LYS A 196 2.03 0.78 -3.76
N VAL A 197 2.00 -0.36 -3.08
CA VAL A 197 0.96 -1.38 -3.25
C VAL A 197 -0.11 -1.19 -2.19
N ILE A 198 -1.33 -0.89 -2.63
CA ILE A 198 -2.53 -0.78 -1.79
C ILE A 198 -3.06 -2.19 -1.52
N LEU A 199 -3.07 -2.58 -0.25
CA LEU A 199 -3.52 -3.90 0.19
C LEU A 199 -5.06 -3.98 0.34
N GLU A 200 -5.71 -2.83 0.41
CA GLU A 200 -7.12 -2.66 0.76
C GLU A 200 -7.51 -3.34 2.08
N THR A 201 -6.85 -2.92 3.15
CA THR A 201 -6.98 -3.53 4.49
C THR A 201 -8.41 -3.52 5.02
N GLY A 202 -9.24 -2.56 4.60
CA GLY A 202 -10.65 -2.51 4.97
C GLY A 202 -11.53 -3.56 4.28
N ALA A 203 -11.07 -4.14 3.18
CA ALA A 203 -11.70 -5.30 2.55
C ALA A 203 -11.17 -6.61 3.16
N LEU A 204 -9.87 -6.67 3.48
CA LEU A 204 -9.24 -7.87 4.06
C LEU A 204 -9.65 -8.11 5.51
N VAL A 205 -9.75 -7.04 6.31
CA VAL A 205 -10.17 -6.97 7.73
C VAL A 205 -9.34 -7.80 8.71
N ALA A 206 -9.21 -9.10 8.48
CA ALA A 206 -8.48 -10.03 9.31
C ALA A 206 -6.98 -9.70 9.34
N PRO A 207 -6.35 -9.60 10.53
CA PRO A 207 -4.92 -9.34 10.66
C PRO A 207 -4.05 -10.34 9.88
N GLU A 208 -4.43 -11.62 9.85
CA GLU A 208 -3.67 -12.64 9.12
C GLU A 208 -3.73 -12.45 7.60
N SER A 209 -4.87 -12.02 7.06
CA SER A 209 -4.99 -11.67 5.63
C SER A 209 -4.14 -10.46 5.27
N ILE A 210 -4.19 -9.41 6.11
CA ILE A 210 -3.37 -8.20 5.95
C ILE A 210 -1.87 -8.55 6.03
N ARG A 211 -1.50 -9.46 6.94
CA ARG A 211 -0.12 -9.96 7.06
C ARG A 211 0.36 -10.63 5.78
N LYS A 212 -0.41 -11.59 5.24
CA LYS A 212 -0.07 -12.29 4.00
C LYS A 212 0.02 -11.32 2.81
N ALA A 213 -0.95 -10.42 2.66
CA ALA A 213 -0.96 -9.41 1.60
C ALA A 213 0.28 -8.49 1.65
N ALA A 214 0.65 -8.03 2.85
CA ALA A 214 1.87 -7.24 3.04
C ALA A 214 3.12 -8.03 2.67
N ILE A 215 3.23 -9.30 3.09
CA ILE A 215 4.38 -10.16 2.74
C ILE A 215 4.49 -10.33 1.22
N LEU A 216 3.38 -10.61 0.53
CA LEU A 216 3.36 -10.74 -0.94
C LEU A 216 3.86 -9.46 -1.60
N ALA A 217 3.29 -8.30 -1.26
CA ALA A 217 3.71 -7.02 -1.83
C ALA A 217 5.21 -6.73 -1.61
N LEU A 218 5.75 -7.04 -0.43
CA LEU A 218 7.15 -6.81 -0.08
C LEU A 218 8.12 -7.72 -0.84
N TYR A 219 7.80 -9.00 -1.01
CA TYR A 219 8.63 -9.90 -1.80
C TYR A 219 8.51 -9.65 -3.30
N SER A 220 7.42 -9.04 -3.76
CA SER A 220 7.21 -8.65 -5.15
C SER A 220 7.76 -7.27 -5.51
N GLY A 221 8.47 -6.60 -4.60
CA GLY A 221 9.25 -5.39 -4.92
C GLY A 221 8.57 -4.05 -4.61
N ALA A 222 7.53 -4.03 -3.78
CA ALA A 222 6.93 -2.78 -3.32
C ALA A 222 7.95 -1.90 -2.55
N ASP A 223 7.98 -0.60 -2.87
CA ASP A 223 8.74 0.41 -2.11
C ASP A 223 7.92 0.98 -0.94
N PHE A 224 6.60 0.87 -1.03
CA PHE A 224 5.66 1.12 0.07
C PHE A 224 4.54 0.09 0.06
N ILE A 225 4.06 -0.27 1.25
CA ILE A 225 2.74 -0.89 1.41
C ILE A 225 1.74 0.16 1.91
N LYS A 226 0.55 0.19 1.30
CA LYS A 226 -0.49 1.18 1.56
C LYS A 226 -1.76 0.49 2.08
N THR A 227 -2.41 1.09 3.08
CA THR A 227 -3.60 0.50 3.71
C THR A 227 -4.76 0.37 2.72
N SER A 228 -5.29 1.50 2.24
CA SER A 228 -6.59 1.53 1.55
C SER A 228 -6.62 2.48 0.36
N THR A 229 -7.53 2.23 -0.59
CA THR A 229 -7.79 3.16 -1.71
C THR A 229 -8.52 4.42 -1.24
N GLY A 230 -9.25 4.33 -0.13
CA GLY A 230 -10.21 5.33 0.31
C GLY A 230 -11.54 5.29 -0.46
N LYS A 231 -11.81 4.19 -1.18
CA LYS A 231 -13.03 3.95 -1.96
C LYS A 231 -13.69 2.63 -1.52
N GLY A 232 -15.02 2.60 -1.46
CA GLY A 232 -15.82 1.39 -1.26
C GLY A 232 -15.83 0.80 0.15
N TYR A 233 -14.66 0.58 0.75
CA TYR A 233 -14.50 -0.09 2.05
C TYR A 233 -14.10 0.90 3.16
N LEU A 234 -14.06 0.39 4.40
CA LEU A 234 -13.44 1.12 5.50
C LEU A 234 -12.00 1.47 5.17
N GLY A 235 -11.57 2.64 5.62
CA GLY A 235 -10.22 3.14 5.38
C GLY A 235 -9.16 2.44 6.24
N ALA A 236 -8.09 3.17 6.56
CA ALA A 236 -7.10 2.68 7.50
C ALA A 236 -7.73 2.43 8.88
N THR A 237 -7.27 1.37 9.55
CA THR A 237 -7.53 1.14 10.98
C THR A 237 -6.22 1.03 11.74
N PRO A 238 -6.19 1.35 13.04
CA PRO A 238 -5.02 1.16 13.90
C PRO A 238 -4.45 -0.26 13.86
N GLU A 239 -5.32 -1.28 13.85
CA GLU A 239 -4.97 -2.70 13.84
C GLU A 239 -4.30 -3.12 12.54
N ALA A 240 -4.81 -2.62 11.40
CA ALA A 240 -4.22 -2.86 10.10
C ALA A 240 -2.82 -2.25 10.02
N VAL A 241 -2.66 -0.99 10.46
CA VAL A 241 -1.37 -0.29 10.46
C VAL A 241 -0.37 -0.99 11.39
N TYR A 242 -0.79 -1.39 12.60
CA TYR A 242 0.05 -2.16 13.51
C TYR A 242 0.53 -3.47 12.88
N THR A 243 -0.38 -4.22 12.26
CA THR A 243 -0.07 -5.49 11.57
C THR A 243 0.96 -5.27 10.45
N MET A 244 0.73 -4.28 9.59
CA MET A 244 1.67 -3.90 8.53
C MET A 244 3.04 -3.50 9.09
N CYS A 245 3.08 -2.74 10.18
CA CYS A 245 4.34 -2.36 10.85
C CYS A 245 5.10 -3.58 11.38
N GLN A 246 4.42 -4.59 11.93
CA GLN A 246 5.10 -5.82 12.37
C GLN A 246 5.74 -6.56 11.19
N VAL A 247 5.04 -6.65 10.06
CA VAL A 247 5.57 -7.26 8.84
C VAL A 247 6.79 -6.49 8.34
N LEU A 248 6.72 -5.16 8.25
CA LEU A 248 7.84 -4.31 7.83
C LEU A 248 9.06 -4.46 8.74
N LYS A 249 8.86 -4.50 10.06
CA LYS A 249 9.92 -4.71 11.05
C LYS A 249 10.64 -6.03 10.81
N LYS A 250 9.88 -7.10 10.59
CA LYS A 250 10.41 -8.44 10.33
C LYS A 250 11.08 -8.54 8.97
N TYR A 251 10.49 -7.94 7.93
CA TYR A 251 11.08 -7.88 6.60
C TYR A 251 12.44 -7.19 6.63
N HIS A 252 12.56 -6.07 7.33
CA HIS A 252 13.82 -5.38 7.52
C HIS A 252 14.86 -6.22 8.28
N SER A 253 14.46 -6.96 9.33
CA SER A 253 15.41 -7.82 10.06
C SER A 253 15.91 -9.01 9.24
N ILE A 254 15.11 -9.50 8.28
CA ILE A 254 15.50 -10.59 7.38
C ILE A 254 16.37 -10.08 6.23
N THR A 255 16.04 -8.92 5.65
CA THR A 255 16.60 -8.48 4.36
C THR A 255 17.57 -7.31 4.46
N GLY A 256 17.56 -6.58 5.58
CA GLY A 256 18.26 -5.30 5.74
C GLY A 256 17.62 -4.14 4.96
N LYS A 257 16.53 -4.36 4.22
CA LYS A 257 15.86 -3.32 3.42
C LYS A 257 14.72 -2.68 4.20
N ARG A 258 14.64 -1.35 4.15
CA ARG A 258 13.51 -0.58 4.68
C ARG A 258 12.51 -0.33 3.56
N VAL A 259 11.26 -0.70 3.80
CA VAL A 259 10.13 -0.42 2.92
C VAL A 259 9.18 0.51 3.65
N GLY A 260 8.57 1.45 2.92
CA GLY A 260 7.70 2.45 3.50
C GLY A 260 6.29 1.95 3.83
N ILE A 261 5.58 2.71 4.65
CA ILE A 261 4.15 2.54 4.94
C ILE A 261 3.38 3.80 4.58
N LYS A 262 2.26 3.64 3.86
CA LYS A 262 1.33 4.73 3.57
C LYS A 262 -0.04 4.43 4.17
N VAL A 263 -0.46 5.30 5.09
CA VAL A 263 -1.77 5.20 5.73
C VAL A 263 -2.76 6.04 4.95
N SER A 264 -3.88 5.47 4.51
CA SER A 264 -4.84 6.14 3.64
C SER A 264 -6.26 5.64 3.86
N GLY A 265 -7.22 6.48 3.50
CA GLY A 265 -8.65 6.21 3.68
C GLY A 265 -9.13 6.73 5.04
N GLY A 266 -9.76 7.90 5.04
CA GLY A 266 -10.50 8.41 6.19
C GLY A 266 -9.72 9.23 7.21
N VAL A 267 -8.39 9.39 7.09
CA VAL A 267 -7.59 10.25 7.99
C VAL A 267 -7.88 11.72 7.70
N ARG A 268 -8.60 12.38 8.61
CA ARG A 268 -9.09 13.76 8.44
C ARG A 268 -8.62 14.70 9.54
N THR A 269 -8.32 14.20 10.73
CA THR A 269 -7.92 15.03 11.87
C THR A 269 -6.49 14.76 12.32
N ALA A 270 -5.90 15.75 12.99
CA ALA A 270 -4.60 15.63 13.64
C ALA A 270 -4.57 14.50 14.68
N GLU A 271 -5.66 14.24 15.41
CA GLU A 271 -5.70 13.12 16.37
C GLU A 271 -5.55 11.78 15.66
N GLU A 272 -6.27 11.57 14.55
CA GLU A 272 -6.15 10.36 13.75
C GLU A 272 -4.74 10.24 13.16
N ALA A 273 -4.17 11.34 12.68
CA ALA A 273 -2.81 11.33 12.14
C ALA A 273 -1.74 11.01 13.21
N VAL A 274 -1.87 11.58 14.41
CA VAL A 274 -0.98 11.33 15.56
C VAL A 274 -1.10 9.89 16.05
N LEU A 275 -2.29 9.29 15.97
CA LEU A 275 -2.49 7.87 16.26
C LEU A 275 -1.58 7.02 15.36
N TYR A 276 -1.65 7.21 14.04
CA TYR A 276 -0.85 6.44 13.10
C TYR A 276 0.64 6.73 13.20
N TYR A 277 1.02 8.00 13.40
CA TYR A 277 2.39 8.38 13.69
C TYR A 277 2.93 7.63 14.92
N THR A 278 2.13 7.56 16.00
CA THR A 278 2.51 6.85 17.23
C THR A 278 2.73 5.37 16.97
N LEU A 279 1.85 4.70 16.22
CA LEU A 279 2.04 3.29 15.89
C LEU A 279 3.31 3.04 15.08
N VAL A 280 3.56 3.86 14.05
CA VAL A 280 4.78 3.76 13.23
C VAL A 280 6.02 3.98 14.10
N LYS A 281 6.04 5.04 14.91
CA LYS A 281 7.14 5.36 15.82
C LYS A 281 7.44 4.22 16.79
N GLU A 282 6.43 3.71 17.49
CA GLU A 282 6.64 2.74 18.57
C GLU A 282 6.94 1.33 18.03
N VAL A 283 6.44 0.97 16.84
CA VAL A 283 6.68 -0.36 16.26
C VAL A 283 7.96 -0.39 15.42
N LEU A 284 8.16 0.59 14.55
CA LEU A 284 9.25 0.65 13.56
C LEU A 284 10.45 1.51 14.00
N GLY A 285 10.23 2.46 14.91
CA GLY A 285 11.27 3.37 15.40
C GLY A 285 11.37 4.67 14.59
N ASN A 286 12.17 5.61 15.10
CA ASN A 286 12.32 6.95 14.54
C ASN A 286 12.89 6.95 13.10
N ASP A 287 13.64 5.92 12.71
CA ASP A 287 14.22 5.81 11.36
C ASP A 287 13.14 5.72 10.27
N TRP A 288 11.90 5.33 10.60
CA TRP A 288 10.76 5.32 9.67
C TRP A 288 10.02 6.66 9.60
N LEU A 289 10.26 7.58 10.52
CA LEU A 289 9.56 8.87 10.60
C LEU A 289 10.18 9.91 9.65
N ASN A 290 10.11 9.60 8.35
CA ASN A 290 10.51 10.50 7.28
C ASN A 290 9.66 10.25 6.02
N LYS A 291 9.64 11.22 5.11
CA LYS A 291 8.83 11.15 3.88
C LYS A 291 9.24 10.03 2.91
N ASP A 292 10.39 9.39 3.06
CA ASP A 292 10.77 8.25 2.21
C ASP A 292 10.27 6.91 2.76
N LEU A 293 9.74 6.86 3.98
CA LEU A 293 9.30 5.63 4.65
C LEU A 293 7.93 5.73 5.35
N PHE A 294 7.39 6.92 5.57
CA PHE A 294 6.05 7.10 6.15
C PHE A 294 5.27 8.17 5.39
N ARG A 295 4.05 7.84 4.97
CA ARG A 295 3.12 8.74 4.30
C ARG A 295 1.71 8.65 4.87
N ILE A 296 0.98 9.76 4.80
CA ILE A 296 -0.47 9.81 5.04
C ILE A 296 -1.18 10.34 3.80
N GLY A 297 -1.94 9.49 3.12
CA GLY A 297 -2.78 9.90 2.00
C GLY A 297 -4.08 10.51 2.51
N ALA A 298 -4.23 11.83 2.34
CA ALA A 298 -5.37 12.58 2.82
C ALA A 298 -5.71 13.75 1.89
N SER A 299 -6.99 14.15 1.87
CA SER A 299 -7.46 15.29 1.09
C SER A 299 -7.72 16.54 1.94
N SER A 300 -8.08 16.38 3.22
CA SER A 300 -8.47 17.49 4.11
C SER A 300 -7.59 17.64 5.37
N LEU A 301 -6.66 16.72 5.61
CA LEU A 301 -5.83 16.72 6.83
C LEU A 301 -4.91 17.95 6.93
N VAL A 302 -4.41 18.44 5.79
CA VAL A 302 -3.54 19.64 5.74
C VAL A 302 -4.21 20.82 6.44
N GLU A 303 -5.48 21.07 6.13
CA GLU A 303 -6.23 22.22 6.66
C GLU A 303 -6.42 22.09 8.19
N ASP A 304 -6.72 20.89 8.71
CA ASP A 304 -6.87 20.66 10.17
C ASP A 304 -5.53 20.84 10.92
N ILE A 305 -4.43 20.33 10.37
CA ILE A 305 -3.10 20.49 10.98
C ILE A 305 -2.69 21.95 11.00
N GLU A 306 -2.86 22.65 9.88
CA GLU A 306 -2.51 24.07 9.77
C GLU A 306 -3.29 24.93 10.76
N GLN A 307 -4.59 24.69 10.91
CA GLN A 307 -5.42 25.39 11.90
C GLN A 307 -4.90 25.18 13.33
N ARG A 308 -4.48 23.96 13.68
CA ARG A 308 -3.91 23.66 15.01
C ARG A 308 -2.53 24.26 15.23
N LEU A 309 -1.78 24.48 14.15
CA LEU A 309 -0.49 25.17 14.16
C LEU A 309 -0.62 26.70 14.11
N GLY A 310 -1.83 27.24 14.24
CA GLY A 310 -2.10 28.68 14.33
C GLY A 310 -1.93 29.42 13.01
N LYS A 311 -2.24 28.76 11.89
CA LYS A 311 -2.43 29.43 10.60
C LYS A 311 -3.71 30.28 10.61
#